data_AF-A0A8T4LZD1-F1
#
_entry.id   AF-A0A8T4LZD1-F1
#
_cell.length_a   1.000
_cell.length_b   1.000
_cell.length_c   1.000
_cell.angle_alpha   90.00
_cell.angle_beta   90.00
_cell.angle_gamma   90.00
#
_symmetry.space_group_name_H-M   'P 1'
#
loop_
_entity.id
_entity.type
_entity.pdbx_description
1 polymer ?
#
loop_
_entity_poly.entity_id
_entity_poly.type
_entity_poly.pdbx_seq_one_letter_code
_entity_poly.pdbx_strand_id
1 'polypeptide(L)'
;MNNKKGQVWVETKPLKKVSKTGQVWVETVVYTLIGLVLIGTILAFATPAIQKQKDKSIITSTINSMNELDNEILSVRRSGIANTRNFDFRISDGKVTVDSINDKIIFDIPDSKYAYSEPGARIPISGTNMDVITAKVGDKYEVILTLDYSIRTKVNITYDGSEQSKILNPSSTPYSLVVENKGKLPEEELINIDIYEISR
;
A
#
# COMPACT_ATOMS: atom_id res chain seq x y z
N MET A 1 68.72 36.44 -68.74
CA MET A 1 67.64 35.44 -68.63
C MET A 1 67.06 35.52 -67.22
N ASN A 2 65.83 35.98 -67.07
CA ASN A 2 65.20 36.26 -65.78
C ASN A 2 63.95 35.38 -65.66
N ASN A 3 63.97 34.38 -64.78
CA ASN A 3 62.90 33.38 -64.65
C ASN A 3 62.10 33.67 -63.38
N LYS A 4 60.94 34.32 -63.51
CA LYS A 4 60.01 34.57 -62.39
C LYS A 4 59.04 33.40 -62.30
N LYS A 5 59.18 32.57 -61.25
CA LYS A 5 58.19 31.57 -60.84
C LYS A 5 56.97 32.30 -60.27
N GLY A 6 55.81 32.12 -60.88
CA GLY A 6 54.53 32.60 -60.35
C GLY A 6 54.08 31.73 -59.17
N GLN A 7 53.86 32.35 -58.01
CA GLN A 7 53.15 31.72 -56.90
C GLN A 7 51.64 31.91 -57.10
N VAL A 8 50.90 30.81 -57.12
CA VAL A 8 49.44 30.79 -57.16
C VAL A 8 48.95 30.85 -55.72
N TRP A 9 48.31 31.96 -55.35
CA TRP A 9 47.68 32.12 -54.05
C TRP A 9 46.30 31.45 -54.08
N VAL A 10 46.12 30.41 -53.25
CA VAL A 10 44.80 29.81 -53.00
C VAL A 10 44.14 30.61 -51.89
N GLU A 11 43.14 31.42 -52.25
CA GLU A 11 42.37 32.24 -51.32
C GLU A 11 41.46 31.33 -50.47
N THR A 12 41.84 31.09 -49.22
CA THR A 12 41.00 30.36 -48.26
C THR A 12 39.99 31.33 -47.66
N LYS A 13 38.70 31.12 -47.96
CA LYS A 13 37.61 31.95 -47.39
C LYS A 13 37.60 31.79 -45.86
N PRO A 14 37.55 32.89 -45.07
CA PRO A 14 37.50 32.81 -43.63
C PRO A 14 36.18 32.20 -43.16
N LEU A 15 36.26 31.24 -42.23
CA LEU A 15 35.10 30.58 -41.64
C LEU A 15 34.23 31.59 -40.86
N LYS A 16 32.91 31.53 -41.10
CA LYS A 16 31.91 32.41 -40.52
C LYS A 16 31.92 32.31 -38.99
N LYS A 17 32.20 33.41 -38.29
CA LYS A 17 32.29 33.50 -36.83
C LYS A 17 30.91 33.30 -36.19
N VAL A 18 30.75 32.27 -35.37
CA VAL A 18 29.51 31.97 -34.62
C VAL A 18 29.28 33.04 -33.53
N SER A 19 28.03 33.42 -33.29
CA SER A 19 27.68 34.40 -32.25
C SER A 19 27.82 33.80 -30.85
N LYS A 20 28.61 34.47 -29.98
CA LYS A 20 28.89 33.99 -28.61
C LYS A 20 27.62 33.81 -27.77
N THR A 21 26.61 34.64 -28.01
CA THR A 21 25.33 34.58 -27.27
C THR A 21 24.52 33.33 -27.62
N GLY A 22 24.49 32.92 -28.90
CA GLY A 22 23.79 31.71 -29.32
C GLY A 22 24.43 30.44 -28.75
N GLN A 23 25.77 30.43 -28.65
CA GLN A 23 26.51 29.34 -28.03
C GLN A 23 26.15 29.15 -26.55
N VAL A 24 26.02 30.23 -25.78
CA VAL A 24 25.64 30.17 -24.36
C VAL A 24 24.22 29.62 -24.16
N TRP A 25 23.29 30.00 -25.03
CA TRP A 25 21.91 29.47 -25.01
C TRP A 25 21.89 27.97 -25.31
N VAL A 26 22.63 27.53 -26.32
CA VAL A 26 22.74 26.10 -26.65
C VAL A 26 23.35 25.31 -25.49
N GLU A 27 24.40 25.83 -24.86
CA GLU A 27 25.06 25.18 -23.73
C GLU A 27 24.10 24.99 -22.54
N THR A 28 23.35 26.03 -22.18
CA THR A 28 22.34 25.96 -21.11
C THR A 28 21.26 24.92 -21.41
N VAL A 29 20.76 24.89 -22.65
CA VAL A 29 19.74 23.93 -23.07
C VAL A 29 20.27 22.51 -23.04
N VAL A 30 21.49 22.27 -23.54
CA VAL A 30 22.11 20.93 -23.57
C VAL A 30 22.34 20.41 -22.14
N TYR A 31 22.84 21.23 -21.22
CA TYR A 31 23.01 20.81 -19.82
C TYR A 31 21.70 20.51 -19.12
N THR A 32 20.66 21.31 -19.38
CA THR A 32 19.33 21.05 -18.83
C THR A 32 18.76 19.73 -19.37
N LEU A 33 18.95 19.46 -20.67
CA LEU A 33 18.48 18.23 -21.31
C LEU A 33 19.21 17.00 -20.76
N ILE A 34 20.53 17.06 -20.59
CA ILE A 34 21.30 15.98 -19.96
C ILE A 34 20.80 15.75 -18.52
N GLY A 35 20.56 16.82 -17.75
CA GLY A 35 20.02 16.72 -16.40
C GLY A 35 18.66 16.02 -16.36
N LEU A 36 17.73 16.41 -17.24
CA LEU A 36 16.41 15.77 -17.35
C LEU A 36 16.50 14.28 -17.74
N VAL A 37 17.41 13.94 -18.68
CA VAL A 37 17.64 12.54 -19.08
C VAL A 37 18.19 11.71 -17.92
N LEU A 38 19.13 12.25 -17.14
CA LEU A 38 19.69 11.56 -15.98
C LEU A 38 18.63 11.31 -14.90
N ILE A 39 17.83 12.32 -14.56
CA ILE A 39 16.75 12.18 -13.57
C ILE A 39 15.70 11.17 -14.03
N GLY A 40 15.29 11.25 -15.31
CA GLY A 40 14.33 10.30 -15.90
C GLY A 40 14.84 8.86 -15.86
N THR A 41 16.13 8.66 -16.16
CA THR A 41 16.76 7.34 -16.11
C THR A 41 16.79 6.79 -14.68
N ILE A 42 17.16 7.61 -13.70
CA ILE A 42 17.20 7.20 -12.28
C ILE A 42 15.80 6.82 -11.80
N LEU A 43 14.78 7.63 -12.10
CA LEU A 43 13.40 7.35 -11.69
C LEU A 43 12.89 6.04 -12.28
N ALA A 44 13.17 5.75 -13.55
CA ALA A 44 12.73 4.52 -14.19
C ALA A 44 13.21 3.25 -13.45
N PHE A 45 14.44 3.28 -12.90
CA PHE A 45 14.97 2.16 -12.10
C PHE A 45 14.56 2.22 -10.63
N ALA A 46 14.40 3.42 -10.05
CA ALA A 46 14.06 3.60 -8.64
C ALA A 46 12.57 3.35 -8.34
N THR A 47 11.67 3.72 -9.25
CA THR A 47 10.21 3.66 -9.03
C THR A 47 9.71 2.25 -8.65
N PRO A 48 10.12 1.14 -9.31
CA PRO A 48 9.67 -0.20 -8.91
C PRO A 48 10.11 -0.59 -7.48
N ALA A 49 11.33 -0.21 -7.09
CA ALA A 49 11.84 -0.48 -5.74
C ALA A 49 11.09 0.34 -4.68
N ILE A 50 10.78 1.61 -4.99
CA ILE A 50 10.01 2.50 -4.12
C ILE A 50 8.59 1.95 -3.93
N GLN A 51 7.93 1.51 -5.01
CA GLN A 51 6.60 0.90 -4.95
C GLN A 51 6.60 -0.35 -4.06
N LYS A 52 7.57 -1.25 -4.26
CA LYS A 52 7.72 -2.45 -3.43
C LYS A 52 7.90 -2.13 -1.93
N GLN A 53 8.67 -1.10 -1.60
CA GLN A 53 8.83 -0.67 -0.20
C GLN A 53 7.56 -0.02 0.36
N LYS A 54 6.87 0.80 -0.44
CA LYS A 54 5.59 1.40 -0.07
C LYS A 54 4.56 0.32 0.29
N ASP A 55 4.39 -0.67 -0.59
CA ASP A 55 3.42 -1.74 -0.40
C ASP A 55 3.74 -2.61 0.82
N LYS A 56 5.04 -2.93 1.03
CA LYS A 56 5.49 -3.61 2.24
C LYS A 56 5.12 -2.83 3.51
N SER A 57 5.35 -1.51 3.50
CA SER A 57 5.02 -0.63 4.63
C SER A 57 3.51 -0.62 4.92
N ILE A 58 2.70 -0.51 3.87
CA ILE A 58 1.24 -0.56 3.97
C ILE A 58 0.79 -1.88 4.60
N ILE A 59 1.22 -3.02 4.04
CA ILE A 59 0.83 -4.34 4.54
C ILE A 59 1.25 -4.52 6.00
N THR A 60 2.48 -4.12 6.35
CA THR A 60 2.98 -4.23 7.73
C THR A 60 2.19 -3.35 8.70
N SER A 61 1.88 -2.12 8.30
CA SER A 61 1.05 -1.21 9.09
C SER A 61 -0.36 -1.78 9.29
N THR A 62 -0.97 -2.34 8.24
CA THR A 62 -2.29 -2.95 8.33
C THR A 62 -2.28 -4.18 9.23
N ILE A 63 -1.25 -5.02 9.16
CA ILE A 63 -1.08 -6.16 10.09
C ILE A 63 -1.07 -5.66 11.53
N ASN A 64 -0.31 -4.62 11.83
CA ASN A 64 -0.26 -4.07 13.20
C ASN A 64 -1.64 -3.57 13.64
N SER A 65 -2.32 -2.78 12.80
CA SER A 65 -3.66 -2.26 13.13
C SER A 65 -4.73 -3.36 13.23
N MET A 66 -4.68 -4.39 12.39
CA MET A 66 -5.58 -5.54 12.49
C MET A 66 -5.29 -6.37 13.75
N ASN A 67 -4.03 -6.51 14.15
CA ASN A 67 -3.65 -7.17 15.39
C ASN A 67 -4.10 -6.37 16.62
N GLU A 68 -4.02 -5.04 16.58
CA GLU A 68 -4.57 -4.18 17.63
C GLU A 68 -6.10 -4.36 17.74
N LEU A 69 -6.81 -4.37 16.61
CA LEU A 69 -8.24 -4.64 16.58
C LEU A 69 -8.59 -6.02 17.16
N ASP A 70 -7.87 -7.09 16.76
CA ASP A 70 -8.05 -8.43 17.32
C ASP A 70 -7.84 -8.45 18.83
N ASN A 71 -6.80 -7.78 19.32
CA ASN A 71 -6.55 -7.67 20.75
C ASN A 71 -7.67 -6.95 21.51
N GLU A 72 -8.24 -5.89 20.93
CA GLU A 72 -9.39 -5.20 21.52
C GLU A 72 -10.65 -6.08 21.52
N ILE A 73 -10.94 -6.80 20.43
CA ILE A 73 -12.04 -7.78 20.37
C ILE A 73 -11.87 -8.85 21.46
N LEU A 74 -10.68 -9.43 21.59
CA LEU A 74 -10.38 -10.43 22.60
C LEU A 74 -10.37 -9.86 24.04
N SER A 75 -10.07 -8.57 24.20
CA SER A 75 -10.14 -7.84 25.46
C SER A 75 -11.59 -7.62 25.91
N VAL A 76 -12.43 -7.13 24.99
CA VAL A 76 -13.87 -6.92 25.19
C VAL A 76 -14.58 -8.25 25.47
N ARG A 77 -14.21 -9.31 24.76
CA ARG A 77 -14.69 -10.68 25.01
C ARG A 77 -14.44 -11.12 26.46
N ARG A 78 -13.27 -10.80 27.02
CA ARG A 78 -12.87 -11.19 28.39
C ARG A 78 -13.43 -10.28 29.48
N SER A 79 -13.77 -9.03 29.16
CA SER A 79 -14.17 -8.02 30.15
C SER A 79 -15.62 -8.17 30.64
N GLY A 80 -16.46 -8.90 29.91
CA GLY A 80 -17.87 -9.14 30.25
C GLY A 80 -18.85 -8.28 29.44
N ILE A 81 -20.15 -8.51 29.65
CA ILE A 81 -21.26 -7.90 28.91
C ILE A 81 -21.22 -6.36 29.01
N ALA A 82 -21.61 -5.68 27.92
CA ALA A 82 -21.68 -4.23 27.79
C ALA A 82 -20.33 -3.48 27.89
N ASN A 83 -19.21 -4.21 27.89
CA ASN A 83 -17.91 -3.56 27.72
C ASN A 83 -17.73 -3.10 26.28
N THR A 84 -17.22 -1.89 26.13
CA THR A 84 -16.87 -1.29 24.86
C THR A 84 -15.40 -0.91 24.81
N ARG A 85 -14.82 -0.91 23.61
CA ARG A 85 -13.51 -0.33 23.32
C ARG A 85 -13.60 0.49 22.06
N ASN A 86 -13.00 1.68 22.09
CA ASN A 86 -12.88 2.55 20.93
C ASN A 86 -11.52 2.33 20.31
N PHE A 87 -11.49 2.19 19.00
CA PHE A 87 -10.26 1.95 18.24
C PHE A 87 -10.28 2.75 16.96
N ASP A 88 -9.17 3.46 16.70
CA ASP A 88 -9.00 4.24 15.48
C ASP A 88 -8.27 3.39 14.44
N PHE A 89 -8.99 3.04 13.37
CA PHE A 89 -8.49 2.19 12.31
C PHE A 89 -8.20 2.99 11.04
N ARG A 90 -6.93 3.04 10.63
CA ARG A 90 -6.52 3.77 9.42
C ARG A 90 -6.20 2.81 8.28
N ILE A 91 -6.90 2.96 7.16
CA ILE A 91 -6.69 2.19 5.94
C ILE A 91 -5.99 3.08 4.92
N SER A 92 -4.69 2.83 4.69
CA SER A 92 -3.89 3.65 3.76
C SER A 92 -4.04 3.22 2.30
N ASP A 93 -4.33 1.94 2.07
CA ASP A 93 -4.56 1.35 0.74
C ASP A 93 -5.27 -0.01 0.92
N GLY A 94 -5.80 -0.58 -0.17
CA GLY A 94 -6.57 -1.82 -0.14
C GLY A 94 -7.99 -1.66 0.39
N LYS A 95 -8.63 -2.76 0.80
CA LYS A 95 -9.98 -2.74 1.39
C LYS A 95 -10.02 -3.65 2.61
N VAL A 96 -10.72 -3.21 3.66
CA VAL A 96 -11.01 -4.06 4.81
C VAL A 96 -12.49 -4.40 4.80
N THR A 97 -12.80 -5.67 4.89
CA THR A 97 -14.16 -6.19 4.94
C THR A 97 -14.38 -6.81 6.31
N VAL A 98 -15.35 -6.27 7.06
CA VAL A 98 -15.91 -6.94 8.23
C VAL A 98 -17.03 -7.82 7.69
N ASP A 99 -16.79 -9.12 7.64
CA ASP A 99 -17.72 -10.12 7.15
C ASP A 99 -18.36 -10.86 8.32
N SER A 100 -19.39 -10.23 8.89
CA SER A 100 -20.16 -10.75 10.03
C SER A 100 -20.74 -12.13 9.74
N ILE A 101 -21.21 -12.36 8.52
CA ILE A 101 -21.84 -13.64 8.08
C ILE A 101 -20.91 -14.84 8.28
N ASN A 102 -19.60 -14.64 8.15
CA ASN A 102 -18.60 -15.70 8.27
C ASN A 102 -17.67 -15.50 9.48
N ASP A 103 -17.99 -14.56 10.38
CA ASP A 103 -17.15 -14.14 11.51
C ASP A 103 -15.70 -13.83 11.13
N LYS A 104 -15.52 -13.05 10.04
CA LYS A 104 -14.19 -12.77 9.49
C LYS A 104 -13.94 -11.29 9.34
N ILE A 105 -12.67 -10.91 9.54
CA ILE A 105 -12.19 -9.59 9.13
C ILE A 105 -11.09 -9.83 8.09
N ILE A 106 -11.33 -9.34 6.88
CA ILE A 106 -10.51 -9.62 5.70
C ILE A 106 -9.91 -8.31 5.20
N PHE A 107 -8.59 -8.27 5.06
CA PHE A 107 -7.92 -7.20 4.33
C PHE A 107 -7.43 -7.72 2.99
N ASP A 108 -7.65 -6.96 1.93
CA ASP A 108 -7.27 -7.32 0.56
C ASP A 108 -6.57 -6.14 -0.13
N ILE A 109 -5.38 -6.41 -0.67
CA ILE A 109 -4.67 -5.56 -1.63
C ILE A 109 -4.49 -6.34 -2.94
N PRO A 110 -5.25 -6.02 -4.00
CA PRO A 110 -5.23 -6.79 -5.25
C PRO A 110 -4.01 -6.52 -6.15
N ASP A 111 -3.33 -5.39 -5.97
CA ASP A 111 -2.38 -4.84 -6.95
C ASP A 111 -0.97 -4.57 -6.38
N SER A 112 -0.51 -5.39 -5.44
CA SER A 112 0.79 -5.18 -4.77
C SER A 112 1.99 -5.54 -5.66
N LYS A 113 3.04 -4.72 -5.60
CA LYS A 113 4.39 -5.03 -6.12
C LYS A 113 5.23 -5.83 -5.12
N TYR A 114 4.70 -6.10 -3.93
CA TYR A 114 5.38 -6.84 -2.87
C TYR A 114 4.66 -8.16 -2.57
N ALA A 115 5.34 -9.28 -2.81
CA ALA A 115 4.89 -10.57 -2.29
C ALA A 115 5.19 -10.62 -0.79
N TYR A 116 4.14 -10.60 0.05
CA TYR A 116 4.30 -10.69 1.50
C TYR A 116 4.75 -12.08 1.93
N SER A 117 4.16 -13.11 1.33
CA SER A 117 4.45 -14.53 1.59
C SER A 117 4.66 -15.31 0.30
N GLU A 118 5.00 -16.59 0.41
CA GLU A 118 5.10 -17.49 -0.75
C GLU A 118 3.75 -17.58 -1.48
N PRO A 119 3.71 -17.33 -2.81
CA PRO A 119 2.46 -17.38 -3.56
C PRO A 119 1.78 -18.75 -3.51
N GLY A 120 0.47 -18.77 -3.26
CA GLY A 120 -0.34 -19.99 -3.20
C GLY A 120 -0.33 -20.70 -1.85
N ALA A 121 0.48 -20.25 -0.88
CA ALA A 121 0.50 -20.80 0.46
C ALA A 121 -0.28 -19.92 1.44
N ARG A 122 -1.10 -20.55 2.30
CA ARG A 122 -1.69 -19.91 3.48
C ARG A 122 -0.68 -20.03 4.63
N ILE A 123 -0.21 -18.90 5.13
CA ILE A 123 0.84 -18.85 6.17
C ILE A 123 0.28 -18.09 7.38
N PRO A 124 0.34 -18.64 8.60
CA PRO A 124 -0.02 -17.91 9.81
C PRO A 124 1.03 -16.85 10.14
N ILE A 125 0.59 -15.65 10.53
CA ILE A 125 1.49 -14.58 10.96
C ILE A 125 1.85 -14.81 12.43
N SER A 126 3.15 -15.04 12.68
CA SER A 126 3.67 -15.36 14.01
C SER A 126 3.29 -14.28 15.04
N GLY A 127 2.76 -14.72 16.19
CA GLY A 127 2.35 -13.83 17.27
C GLY A 127 0.97 -13.19 17.11
N THR A 128 0.19 -13.59 16.09
CA THR A 128 -1.16 -13.07 15.83
C THR A 128 -2.13 -14.22 15.52
N ASN A 129 -3.44 -13.93 15.49
CA ASN A 129 -4.46 -14.87 15.02
C ASN A 129 -4.74 -14.75 13.50
N MET A 130 -3.88 -14.05 12.76
CA MET A 130 -4.06 -13.80 11.33
C MET A 130 -3.39 -14.86 10.48
N ASP A 131 -4.06 -15.21 9.38
CA ASP A 131 -3.48 -15.95 8.27
C ASP A 131 -3.29 -14.99 7.07
N VAL A 132 -2.22 -15.18 6.30
CA VAL A 132 -1.96 -14.46 5.04
C VAL A 132 -1.96 -15.43 3.86
N ILE A 133 -2.58 -15.02 2.77
CA ILE A 133 -2.47 -15.65 1.45
C ILE A 133 -1.91 -14.60 0.48
N THR A 134 -0.86 -14.97 -0.25
CA THR A 134 -0.39 -14.20 -1.39
C THR A 134 -0.71 -14.97 -2.66
N ALA A 135 -1.30 -14.33 -3.67
CA ALA A 135 -1.52 -14.91 -4.99
C ALA A 135 -0.80 -14.07 -6.05
N LYS A 136 -0.19 -14.71 -7.05
CA LYS A 136 0.48 -13.99 -8.15
C LYS A 136 -0.52 -13.73 -9.27
N VAL A 137 -0.70 -12.46 -9.63
CA VAL A 137 -1.60 -12.01 -10.70
C VAL A 137 -0.78 -11.19 -11.70
N GLY A 138 -0.35 -11.83 -12.79
CA GLY A 138 0.53 -11.20 -13.79
C GLY A 138 1.91 -10.84 -13.23
N ASP A 139 2.24 -9.54 -13.24
CA ASP A 139 3.47 -8.96 -12.69
C ASP A 139 3.29 -8.38 -11.26
N LYS A 140 2.13 -8.63 -10.65
CA LYS A 140 1.73 -8.16 -9.32
C LYS A 140 1.31 -9.33 -8.42
N TYR A 141 1.00 -8.98 -7.19
CA TYR A 141 0.54 -9.89 -6.15
C TYR A 141 -0.75 -9.36 -5.53
N GLU A 142 -1.69 -10.26 -5.34
CA GLU A 142 -2.84 -10.07 -4.47
C GLU A 142 -2.45 -10.58 -3.07
N VAL A 143 -2.62 -9.75 -2.05
CA VAL A 143 -2.30 -10.10 -0.67
C VAL A 143 -3.55 -9.99 0.18
N ILE A 144 -3.96 -11.11 0.75
CA ILE A 144 -5.16 -11.23 1.57
C ILE A 144 -4.76 -11.62 2.99
N LEU A 145 -5.12 -10.79 3.97
CA LEU A 145 -5.02 -11.11 5.40
C LEU A 145 -6.40 -11.49 5.92
N THR A 146 -6.48 -12.49 6.79
CA THR A 146 -7.74 -12.96 7.35
C THR A 146 -7.61 -13.18 8.85
N LEU A 147 -8.48 -12.53 9.62
CA LEU A 147 -8.83 -12.90 11.00
C LEU A 147 -10.09 -13.76 10.94
N ASP A 148 -10.03 -14.96 11.50
CA ASP A 148 -11.15 -15.91 11.52
C ASP A 148 -11.56 -16.20 12.97
N TYR A 149 -12.75 -15.73 13.34
CA TYR A 149 -13.27 -15.83 14.70
C TYR A 149 -14.19 -17.05 14.89
N SER A 150 -14.79 -17.54 13.82
CA SER A 150 -15.71 -18.69 13.83
C SER A 150 -15.08 -19.95 14.45
N ILE A 151 -13.86 -20.29 14.04
CA ILE A 151 -13.22 -21.56 14.42
C ILE A 151 -12.42 -21.43 15.71
N ARG A 152 -11.64 -20.35 15.85
CA ARG A 152 -10.57 -20.28 16.86
C ARG A 152 -11.01 -19.62 18.16
N THR A 153 -11.90 -18.64 18.10
CA THR A 153 -12.17 -17.75 19.24
C THR A 153 -13.59 -17.88 19.76
N LYS A 154 -14.49 -18.59 19.06
CA LYS A 154 -15.90 -18.78 19.44
C LYS A 154 -16.59 -17.43 19.67
N VAL A 155 -16.37 -16.51 18.75
CA VAL A 155 -16.95 -15.17 18.76
C VAL A 155 -17.82 -15.02 17.53
N ASN A 156 -19.05 -14.57 17.73
CA ASN A 156 -19.92 -14.09 16.67
C ASN A 156 -19.62 -12.60 16.45
N ILE A 157 -19.35 -12.19 15.22
CA ILE A 157 -19.12 -10.78 14.87
C ILE A 157 -20.37 -10.25 14.20
N THR A 158 -20.94 -9.16 14.72
CA THR A 158 -21.97 -8.39 14.02
C THR A 158 -21.44 -7.03 13.60
N TYR A 159 -22.08 -6.43 12.59
CA TYR A 159 -21.81 -5.06 12.19
C TYR A 159 -23.07 -4.21 12.30
N ASP A 160 -23.03 -3.18 13.15
CA ASP A 160 -24.18 -2.32 13.47
C ASP A 160 -25.42 -3.15 13.90
N GLY A 161 -25.18 -4.14 14.77
CA GLY A 161 -26.20 -5.03 15.32
C GLY A 161 -26.77 -6.06 14.36
N SER A 162 -26.21 -6.23 13.15
CA SER A 162 -26.74 -7.16 12.14
C SER A 162 -25.66 -8.00 11.44
N GLU A 163 -26.09 -9.15 10.91
CA GLU A 163 -25.28 -10.07 10.10
C GLU A 163 -25.13 -9.55 8.68
N GLN A 164 -24.27 -8.55 8.52
CA GLN A 164 -23.99 -7.92 7.24
C GLN A 164 -22.49 -7.75 7.02
N SER A 165 -22.06 -7.88 5.76
CA SER A 165 -20.68 -7.57 5.39
C SER A 165 -20.54 -6.07 5.13
N LYS A 166 -19.60 -5.42 5.83
CA LYS A 166 -19.26 -4.01 5.64
C LYS A 166 -17.87 -3.89 5.01
N ILE A 167 -17.78 -3.07 3.97
CA ILE A 167 -16.50 -2.70 3.34
C ILE A 167 -16.07 -1.31 3.83
N LEU A 168 -14.86 -1.23 4.36
CA LEU A 168 -14.13 -0.02 4.72
C LEU A 168 -13.10 0.26 3.62
N ASN A 169 -13.25 1.41 2.96
CA ASN A 169 -12.38 1.85 1.88
C ASN A 169 -11.17 2.64 2.43
N PRO A 170 -10.11 2.87 1.64
CA PRO A 170 -9.03 3.75 2.05
C PRO A 170 -9.54 5.16 2.38
N SER A 171 -9.03 5.72 3.46
CA SER A 171 -9.37 7.09 3.88
C SER A 171 -8.16 7.78 4.49
N SER A 172 -8.05 9.09 4.25
CA SER A 172 -7.07 9.94 4.92
C SER A 172 -7.42 10.17 6.39
N THR A 173 -8.70 10.08 6.74
CA THR A 173 -9.19 10.13 8.12
C THR A 173 -9.37 8.71 8.66
N PRO A 174 -8.83 8.39 9.85
CA PRO A 174 -9.08 7.11 10.51
C PRO A 174 -10.57 6.89 10.78
N TYR A 175 -11.02 5.64 10.65
CA TYR A 175 -12.32 5.19 11.11
C TYR A 175 -12.29 5.07 12.63
N SER A 176 -13.23 5.69 13.33
CA SER A 176 -13.44 5.42 14.75
C SER A 176 -14.43 4.28 14.90
N LEU A 177 -13.91 3.10 15.19
CA LEU A 177 -14.70 1.90 15.41
C LEU A 177 -14.93 1.70 16.91
N VAL A 178 -16.10 1.21 17.25
CA VAL A 178 -16.42 0.73 18.59
C VAL A 178 -16.67 -0.76 18.51
N VAL A 179 -16.04 -1.48 19.43
CA VAL A 179 -16.21 -2.92 19.63
C VAL A 179 -16.96 -3.12 20.94
N GLU A 180 -18.12 -3.76 20.91
CA GLU A 180 -18.99 -3.96 22.07
C GLU A 180 -19.30 -5.43 22.32
N ASN A 181 -19.25 -5.84 23.59
CA ASN A 181 -19.72 -7.17 24.02
C ASN A 181 -21.24 -7.17 24.24
N LYS A 182 -22.00 -7.77 23.33
CA LYS A 182 -23.46 -7.93 23.47
C LYS A 182 -23.86 -9.13 24.34
N GLY A 183 -22.89 -9.90 24.83
CA GLY A 183 -23.08 -11.06 25.69
C GLY A 183 -23.16 -12.37 24.92
N LYS A 184 -23.65 -13.42 25.60
CA LYS A 184 -23.74 -14.75 24.99
C LYS A 184 -25.00 -14.88 24.15
N LEU A 185 -24.89 -15.53 22.99
CA LEU A 185 -26.06 -15.95 22.25
C LEU A 185 -26.76 -17.10 23.00
N PRO A 186 -28.11 -17.14 23.05
CA PRO A 186 -28.83 -18.16 23.80
C PRO A 186 -28.61 -19.59 23.28
N GLU A 187 -28.37 -19.74 21.98
CA GLU A 187 -28.39 -21.03 21.27
C GLU A 187 -26.99 -21.60 21.02
N GLU A 188 -25.99 -20.73 20.98
CA GLU A 188 -24.61 -21.07 20.66
C GLU A 188 -23.76 -20.40 21.73
N GLU A 189 -22.94 -21.13 22.49
CA GLU A 189 -22.10 -20.59 23.59
C GLU A 189 -21.05 -19.54 23.12
N LEU A 190 -21.25 -18.94 21.95
CA LEU A 190 -20.53 -17.84 21.35
C LEU A 190 -20.85 -16.54 22.08
N ILE A 191 -19.82 -15.70 22.18
CA ILE A 191 -19.95 -14.32 22.63
C ILE A 191 -20.21 -13.47 21.40
N ASN A 192 -21.31 -12.73 21.41
CA ASN A 192 -21.64 -11.78 20.36
C ASN A 192 -20.87 -10.47 20.57
N ILE A 193 -20.06 -10.11 19.58
CA ILE A 193 -19.28 -8.88 19.54
C ILE A 193 -19.79 -8.03 18.39
N ASP A 194 -20.27 -6.83 18.70
CA ASP A 194 -20.76 -5.90 17.70
C ASP A 194 -19.70 -4.85 17.38
N ILE A 195 -19.52 -4.58 16.09
CA ILE A 195 -18.59 -3.58 15.57
C ILE A 195 -19.41 -2.51 14.85
N TYR A 196 -19.21 -1.24 15.20
CA TYR A 196 -19.88 -0.13 14.52
C TYR A 196 -18.99 1.12 14.43
N GLU A 197 -19.22 1.92 13.40
CA GLU A 197 -18.55 3.21 13.21
C GLU A 197 -19.24 4.30 14.04
N ILE A 198 -18.46 5.15 14.70
CA ILE A 198 -18.96 6.41 15.27
C ILE A 198 -18.55 7.57 14.36
N SER A 199 -19.53 8.33 13.87
CA SER A 199 -19.27 9.57 13.15
C SER A 199 -18.61 10.57 14.09
N ARG A 200 -17.43 11.06 13.72
CA ARG A 200 -16.79 12.21 14.36
C ARG A 200 -17.36 13.53 13.87
#